data_AF-A0A409WTZ2-F1
#
_entry.id   AF-A0A409WTZ2-F1
#
_cell.length_a   1.000
_cell.length_b   1.000
_cell.length_c   1.000
_cell.angle_alpha   90.00
_cell.angle_beta   90.00
_cell.angle_gamma   90.00
#
_symmetry.space_group_name_H-M   'P 1'
#
loop_
_entity.id
_entity.type
_entity.pdbx_description
1 polymer ?
#
loop_
_entity_poly.entity_id
_entity_poly.type
_entity_poly.pdbx_seq_one_letter_code
_entity_poly.pdbx_strand_id
1 'polypeptide(L)'
;MAPTPQLPSKPSKYATSEQVRSSIGLAYSNFHNPRGLEKMWNSPWNETFSGLVEQYNGLFTVHAEYPMFLPSLVVKDLQLRQKFAENNLDYHNQTSREETAVNVPTGDNDILGDLPPVTSTRDTTVPDNEILVRKSTRISEAQSKAENDRINAHKAKIETLWQERDELILEREATLKRNSVVTAEVEDAYNEDEPFFDQEISLQSAASVADQGSLNWIPDNVVNHVASIKLPAVPEKGSQYNKEHYQHRAGRKVYHYCTAIINELKAPPPRQSTDLVAHSASVKQTLRLAKRQLLEYCVAYFECHRNANSVIIIASAGPFWQWCCIRREDVPQWDWVSHCLMDSSLEFDEKFYKTWNARFDKHGSYSILGTKTSDERLTLINKQYLHPMITDGHTPAAPNFSWGPVE
;
A
#
# COMPACT_ATOMS: atom_id res chain seq x y z
N MET A 1 2.09 29.34 -26.61
CA MET A 1 1.87 28.44 -25.46
C MET A 1 0.48 28.71 -24.92
N ALA A 2 -0.34 27.68 -24.66
CA ALA A 2 -1.59 27.90 -23.94
C ALA A 2 -1.26 28.40 -22.53
N PRO A 3 -1.97 29.42 -22.00
CA PRO A 3 -1.71 29.88 -20.64
C PRO A 3 -1.86 28.71 -19.68
N THR A 4 -0.85 28.50 -18.82
CA THR A 4 -0.94 27.54 -17.72
C THR A 4 -2.21 27.87 -16.93
N PRO A 5 -3.10 26.89 -16.68
CA PRO A 5 -4.30 27.13 -15.88
C PRO A 5 -3.89 27.85 -14.60
N GLN A 6 -4.41 29.07 -14.40
CA GLN A 6 -4.11 29.80 -13.17
C GLN A 6 -4.72 29.01 -12.02
N LEU A 7 -3.84 28.48 -11.17
CA LEU A 7 -4.27 27.85 -9.93
C LEU A 7 -4.97 28.89 -9.07
N PRO A 8 -6.05 28.51 -8.36
CA PRO A 8 -6.66 29.42 -7.41
C PRO A 8 -5.60 29.83 -6.38
N SER A 9 -5.40 31.14 -6.20
CA SER A 9 -4.44 31.66 -5.22
C SER A 9 -4.80 31.32 -3.79
N LYS A 10 -6.07 30.98 -3.55
CA LYS A 10 -6.59 30.50 -2.28
C LYS A 10 -7.75 29.53 -2.53
N PRO A 11 -7.79 28.37 -1.87
CA PRO A 11 -8.89 27.44 -2.03
C PRO A 11 -10.18 28.03 -1.42
N SER A 12 -11.29 27.84 -2.13
CA SER A 12 -12.63 28.19 -1.68
C SER A 12 -13.01 27.39 -0.42
N LYS A 13 -13.93 27.95 0.36
CA LYS A 13 -14.57 27.17 1.44
C LYS A 13 -15.47 26.12 0.79
N TYR A 14 -15.37 24.88 1.23
CA TYR A 14 -16.29 23.84 0.83
C TYR A 14 -17.67 24.11 1.47
N ALA A 15 -18.72 23.90 0.68
CA ALA A 15 -20.10 23.94 1.14
C ALA A 15 -20.84 22.77 0.50
N THR A 16 -21.56 21.98 1.31
CA THR A 16 -22.34 20.86 0.80
C THR A 16 -23.40 21.37 -0.19
N SER A 17 -23.39 20.82 -1.40
CA SER A 17 -24.37 21.13 -2.45
C SER A 17 -25.73 20.47 -2.20
N GLU A 18 -26.79 20.99 -2.84
CA GLU A 18 -28.11 20.36 -2.81
C GLU A 18 -28.12 18.94 -3.41
N GLN A 19 -27.21 18.67 -4.35
CA GLN A 19 -27.04 17.34 -4.92
C GLN A 19 -26.57 16.35 -3.84
N VAL A 20 -25.51 16.69 -3.08
CA VAL A 20 -25.02 15.84 -1.98
C VAL A 20 -26.13 15.63 -0.94
N ARG A 21 -26.89 16.67 -0.59
CA ARG A 21 -28.01 16.55 0.36
C ARG A 21 -29.10 15.60 -0.15
N SER A 22 -29.45 15.70 -1.43
CA SER A 22 -30.43 14.83 -2.08
C SER A 22 -29.95 13.38 -2.10
N SER A 23 -28.68 13.15 -2.43
CA SER A 23 -28.05 11.82 -2.42
C SER A 23 -28.00 11.22 -1.02
N ILE A 24 -27.71 12.02 0.02
CA ILE A 24 -27.81 11.59 1.42
C ILE A 24 -29.25 11.19 1.74
N GLY A 25 -30.23 11.99 1.33
CA GLY A 25 -31.66 11.69 1.50
C GLY A 25 -32.06 10.37 0.85
N LEU A 26 -31.59 10.10 -0.38
CA LEU A 26 -31.79 8.84 -1.09
C LEU A 26 -31.14 7.67 -0.36
N ALA A 27 -29.88 7.81 0.07
CA ALA A 27 -29.13 6.78 0.79
C ALA A 27 -29.75 6.45 2.15
N TYR A 28 -30.35 7.44 2.84
CA TYR A 28 -31.06 7.25 4.10
C TYR A 28 -32.50 6.77 3.96
N SER A 29 -33.11 6.88 2.78
CA SER A 29 -34.52 6.59 2.57
C SER A 29 -34.89 5.18 2.99
N ASN A 30 -35.94 5.03 3.81
CA ASN A 30 -36.52 3.73 4.13
C ASN A 30 -37.20 3.09 2.90
N PHE A 31 -37.58 3.88 1.90
CA PHE A 31 -38.24 3.41 0.70
C PHE A 31 -37.23 2.94 -0.35
N HIS A 32 -36.21 3.76 -0.63
CA HIS A 32 -35.20 3.45 -1.65
C HIS A 32 -34.00 2.66 -1.12
N ASN A 33 -33.72 2.72 0.18
CA ASN A 33 -32.68 1.92 0.83
C ASN A 33 -33.20 1.28 2.14
N PRO A 34 -34.22 0.40 2.07
CA PRO A 34 -34.84 -0.21 3.26
C PRO A 34 -33.86 -1.03 4.11
N ARG A 35 -32.82 -1.60 3.47
CA ARG A 35 -31.82 -2.46 4.11
C ARG A 35 -30.60 -1.69 4.65
N GLY A 36 -30.48 -0.39 4.38
CA GLY A 36 -29.31 0.39 4.78
C GLY A 36 -28.03 -0.08 4.09
N LEU A 37 -28.11 -0.45 2.81
CA LEU A 37 -26.99 -0.98 2.04
C LEU A 37 -25.87 0.06 1.94
N GLU A 38 -24.64 -0.41 2.13
CA GLU A 38 -23.39 0.36 2.01
C GLU A 38 -23.25 1.02 0.64
N LYS A 39 -23.54 0.29 -0.44
CA LYS A 39 -23.40 0.77 -1.82
C LYS A 39 -24.17 2.07 -2.12
N MET A 40 -25.30 2.31 -1.45
CA MET A 40 -26.08 3.54 -1.63
C MET A 40 -25.35 4.79 -1.11
N TRP A 41 -24.34 4.61 -0.26
CA TRP A 41 -23.54 5.68 0.31
C TRP A 41 -22.38 6.13 -0.58
N ASN A 42 -22.03 5.37 -1.63
CA ASN A 42 -20.98 5.77 -2.56
C ASN A 42 -21.32 7.06 -3.34
N SER A 43 -22.58 7.27 -3.73
CA SER A 43 -22.99 8.49 -4.45
C SER A 43 -22.76 9.76 -3.63
N PRO A 44 -23.26 9.88 -2.37
CA PRO A 44 -22.96 11.03 -1.50
C PRO A 44 -21.46 11.34 -1.35
N TRP A 45 -20.64 10.29 -1.19
CA TRP A 45 -19.19 10.44 -1.01
C TRP A 45 -18.47 10.87 -2.28
N ASN A 46 -18.79 10.26 -3.43
CA ASN A 46 -18.22 10.67 -4.72
C ASN A 46 -18.58 12.11 -5.09
N GLU A 47 -19.82 12.52 -4.86
CA GLU A 47 -20.26 13.90 -5.10
C GLU A 47 -19.57 14.89 -4.16
N THR A 48 -19.41 14.51 -2.89
CA THR A 48 -18.68 15.32 -1.90
C THR A 48 -17.23 15.52 -2.35
N PHE A 49 -16.53 14.45 -2.72
CA PHE A 49 -15.14 14.57 -3.17
C PHE A 49 -15.02 15.33 -4.49
N SER A 50 -15.98 15.16 -5.41
CA SER A 50 -15.99 15.90 -6.66
C SER A 50 -16.13 17.41 -6.40
N GLY A 51 -17.07 17.82 -5.55
CA GLY A 51 -17.22 19.22 -5.15
C GLY A 51 -16.02 19.76 -4.34
N LEU A 52 -15.34 18.90 -3.57
CA LEU A 52 -14.14 19.29 -2.82
C LEU A 52 -12.99 19.70 -3.76
N VAL A 53 -12.83 18.98 -4.87
CA VAL A 53 -11.69 19.16 -5.78
C VAL A 53 -12.00 19.91 -7.08
N GLU A 54 -13.26 20.27 -7.32
CA GLU A 54 -13.72 20.96 -8.53
C GLU A 54 -12.87 22.19 -8.88
N GLN A 55 -12.48 22.97 -7.87
CA GLN A 55 -11.70 24.20 -8.03
C GLN A 55 -10.28 24.01 -8.60
N TYR A 56 -9.79 22.77 -8.69
CA TYR A 56 -8.44 22.45 -9.17
C TYR A 56 -8.40 22.08 -10.65
N ASN A 57 -9.49 22.31 -11.40
CA ASN A 57 -9.52 22.23 -12.87
C ASN A 57 -8.95 20.92 -13.43
N GLY A 58 -9.30 19.78 -12.82
CA GLY A 58 -8.88 18.45 -13.27
C GLY A 58 -7.49 18.00 -12.81
N LEU A 59 -6.85 18.71 -11.89
CA LEU A 59 -5.63 18.22 -11.20
C LEU A 59 -5.92 17.13 -10.18
N PHE A 60 -7.19 16.94 -9.82
CA PHE A 60 -7.63 15.78 -9.07
C PHE A 60 -8.76 15.06 -9.80
N THR A 61 -8.79 13.75 -9.67
CA THR A 61 -9.85 12.87 -10.17
C THR A 61 -10.43 12.05 -9.02
N VAL A 62 -11.74 11.83 -9.03
CA VAL A 62 -12.44 11.04 -8.03
C VAL A 62 -12.82 9.70 -8.65
N HIS A 63 -12.54 8.61 -7.94
CA HIS A 63 -12.86 7.26 -8.39
C HIS A 63 -13.58 6.51 -7.28
N ALA A 64 -14.63 5.78 -7.64
CA ALA A 64 -15.24 4.75 -6.81
C ALA A 64 -14.54 3.41 -7.08
N GLU A 65 -14.43 2.56 -6.06
CA GLU A 65 -13.91 1.19 -6.15
C GLU A 65 -12.55 1.14 -6.90
N TYR A 66 -11.58 1.93 -6.42
CA TYR A 66 -10.30 2.09 -7.12
C TYR A 66 -9.31 0.99 -6.71
N PRO A 67 -8.88 0.11 -7.63
CA PRO A 67 -7.96 -0.98 -7.29
C PRO A 67 -6.56 -0.43 -7.03
N MET A 68 -6.09 -0.58 -5.79
CA MET A 68 -4.68 -0.50 -5.43
C MET A 68 -4.06 -1.88 -5.64
N PHE A 69 -3.33 -1.98 -6.74
CA PHE A 69 -2.76 -3.23 -7.22
C PHE A 69 -1.28 -3.33 -6.85
N LEU A 70 -0.91 -4.40 -6.16
CA LEU A 70 0.48 -4.76 -5.91
C LEU A 70 0.80 -6.05 -6.69
N PRO A 71 1.64 -5.99 -7.74
CA PRO A 71 1.94 -7.15 -8.59
C PRO A 71 2.54 -8.31 -7.79
N SER A 72 2.26 -9.56 -8.17
CA SER A 72 2.77 -10.74 -7.46
C SER A 72 4.28 -10.78 -7.33
N LEU A 73 5.02 -10.36 -8.36
CA LEU A 73 6.47 -10.25 -8.30
C LEU A 73 6.94 -9.28 -7.21
N VAL A 74 6.20 -8.19 -6.98
CA VAL A 74 6.49 -7.24 -5.92
C VAL A 74 6.16 -7.84 -4.55
N VAL A 75 5.03 -8.54 -4.44
CA VAL A 75 4.65 -9.26 -3.21
C VAL A 75 5.70 -10.32 -2.85
N LYS A 76 6.13 -11.14 -3.82
CA LYS A 76 7.22 -12.12 -3.65
C LYS A 76 8.52 -11.45 -3.21
N ASP A 77 8.90 -10.32 -3.83
CA ASP A 77 10.10 -9.55 -3.46
C ASP A 77 10.02 -9.06 -2.01
N LEU A 78 8.86 -8.57 -1.57
CA LEU A 78 8.63 -8.11 -0.20
C LEU A 78 8.69 -9.26 0.81
N GLN A 79 8.03 -10.38 0.51
CA GLN A 79 8.09 -11.60 1.32
C GLN A 79 9.53 -12.11 1.46
N LEU A 80 10.30 -12.08 0.37
CA LEU A 80 11.67 -12.55 0.38
C LEU A 80 12.58 -11.61 1.18
N ARG A 81 12.45 -10.29 1.01
CA ARG A 81 13.16 -9.31 1.85
C ARG A 81 12.90 -9.53 3.34
N GLN A 82 11.65 -9.83 3.71
CA GLN A 82 11.29 -10.13 5.09
C GLN A 82 11.97 -11.41 5.58
N LYS A 83 11.91 -12.50 4.80
CA LYS A 83 12.64 -13.75 5.12
C LYS A 83 14.14 -13.50 5.28
N PHE A 84 14.77 -12.67 4.45
CA PHE A 84 16.18 -12.33 4.59
C PHE A 84 16.45 -11.58 5.91
N ALA A 85 15.65 -10.56 6.22
CA ALA A 85 15.76 -9.80 7.46
C ALA A 85 15.60 -10.69 8.72
N GLU A 86 14.66 -11.63 8.72
CA GLU A 86 14.45 -12.61 9.79
C GLU A 86 15.66 -13.54 10.03
N ASN A 87 16.55 -13.70 9.04
CA ASN A 87 17.78 -14.48 9.15
C ASN A 87 19.03 -13.59 9.24
N ASN A 88 18.89 -12.29 9.54
CA ASN A 88 19.97 -11.30 9.59
C ASN A 88 20.82 -11.25 8.31
N LEU A 89 20.20 -11.47 7.15
CA LEU A 89 20.85 -11.42 5.85
C LEU A 89 20.56 -10.07 5.17
N ASP A 90 21.54 -9.54 4.46
CA ASP A 90 21.34 -8.38 3.57
C ASP A 90 20.81 -8.86 2.22
N TYR A 91 19.57 -8.47 1.89
CA TYR A 91 18.92 -8.82 0.63
C TYR A 91 19.62 -8.22 -0.61
N HIS A 92 20.27 -7.06 -0.45
CA HIS A 92 20.90 -6.32 -1.54
C HIS A 92 22.38 -6.62 -1.67
N ASN A 93 23.08 -6.86 -0.56
CA ASN A 93 24.49 -7.12 -0.58
C ASN A 93 24.76 -8.62 -0.70
N GLN A 94 25.18 -9.05 -1.89
CA GLN A 94 25.90 -10.30 -2.03
C GLN A 94 27.26 -10.11 -1.34
N THR A 95 27.35 -10.29 -0.02
CA THR A 95 28.64 -10.67 0.54
C THR A 95 29.08 -11.88 -0.27
N SER A 96 30.28 -11.82 -0.84
CA SER A 96 30.84 -12.96 -1.58
C SER A 96 30.66 -14.19 -0.71
N ARG A 97 30.25 -15.31 -1.34
CA ARG A 97 29.89 -16.59 -0.67
C ARG A 97 30.92 -17.08 0.35
N GLU A 98 32.14 -16.53 0.32
CA GLU A 98 33.27 -16.85 1.17
C GLU A 98 33.27 -16.11 2.53
N GLU A 99 32.64 -14.93 2.67
CA GLU A 99 32.73 -14.14 3.91
C GLU A 99 31.68 -14.49 4.98
N THR A 100 30.49 -14.97 4.57
CA THR A 100 29.39 -15.26 5.52
C THR A 100 29.60 -16.54 6.34
N ALA A 101 30.51 -17.43 5.91
CA ALA A 101 30.81 -18.67 6.63
C ALA A 101 31.58 -18.46 7.95
N VAL A 102 32.18 -17.28 8.15
CA VAL A 102 33.12 -17.01 9.26
C VAL A 102 32.46 -16.33 10.47
N ASN A 103 31.28 -15.72 10.32
CA ASN A 103 30.63 -14.91 11.36
C ASN A 103 29.44 -15.58 12.07
N VAL A 104 29.37 -16.91 12.10
CA VAL A 104 28.48 -17.56 13.09
C VAL A 104 29.05 -17.19 14.47
N PRO A 105 28.26 -16.62 15.40
CA PRO A 105 28.75 -16.30 16.73
C PRO A 105 29.20 -17.60 17.38
N THR A 106 30.50 -17.88 17.33
CA THR A 106 31.12 -18.82 18.26
C THR A 106 30.93 -18.16 19.61
N GLY A 107 29.95 -18.64 20.39
CA GLY A 107 29.76 -18.16 21.74
C GLY A 107 31.09 -18.30 22.47
N ASP A 108 31.80 -17.19 22.64
CA ASP A 108 33.06 -17.15 23.37
C ASP A 108 32.75 -17.60 24.80
N ASN A 109 33.17 -18.83 25.10
CA ASN A 109 33.07 -19.46 26.42
C ASN A 109 34.04 -18.83 27.45
N ASP A 110 34.41 -17.56 27.28
CA ASP A 110 35.38 -16.86 28.14
C ASP A 110 34.78 -16.32 29.45
N ILE A 111 33.58 -16.76 29.83
CA ILE A 111 33.05 -16.56 31.19
C ILE A 111 33.44 -17.76 32.08
N LEU A 112 34.74 -17.99 32.24
CA LEU A 112 35.30 -18.76 33.35
C LEU A 112 35.83 -17.76 34.37
N GLY A 113 34.88 -17.08 35.03
CA GLY A 113 35.18 -16.30 36.23
C GLY A 113 35.63 -17.24 37.35
N ASP A 114 36.70 -16.83 38.03
CA ASP A 114 37.35 -17.52 39.14
C ASP A 114 36.36 -18.21 40.10
N LEU A 115 36.19 -19.52 39.95
CA LEU A 115 35.51 -20.33 40.96
C LEU A 115 36.46 -20.54 42.14
N PRO A 116 35.99 -20.34 43.39
CA PRO A 116 36.81 -20.51 44.58
C PRO A 116 37.28 -21.97 44.72
N PRO A 117 38.45 -22.19 45.34
CA PRO A 117 39.02 -23.51 45.52
C PRO A 117 38.11 -24.38 46.40
N VAL A 118 37.51 -25.40 45.80
CA VAL A 118 36.72 -26.41 46.51
C VAL A 118 37.68 -27.30 47.31
N THR A 119 37.71 -27.13 48.62
CA THR A 119 38.41 -28.02 49.54
C THR A 119 37.72 -29.38 49.58
N SER A 120 38.37 -30.38 48.98
CA SER A 120 37.96 -31.78 48.98
C SER A 120 38.20 -32.41 50.37
N THR A 121 37.13 -32.62 51.14
CA THR A 121 37.12 -33.63 52.20
C THR A 121 36.91 -34.99 51.56
N ARG A 122 37.97 -35.80 51.61
CA ARG A 122 38.04 -37.20 51.17
C ARG A 122 37.14 -38.05 52.07
N ASP A 123 35.99 -38.45 51.56
CA ASP A 123 35.21 -39.54 52.13
C ASP A 123 35.16 -40.68 51.10
N THR A 124 35.78 -41.80 51.47
CA THR A 124 36.02 -42.96 50.61
C THR A 124 34.85 -43.93 50.72
N THR A 125 33.81 -43.68 49.92
CA THR A 125 32.94 -44.75 49.42
C THR A 125 32.80 -44.55 47.92
N VAL A 126 33.53 -45.36 47.16
CA VAL A 126 33.46 -45.41 45.69
C VAL A 126 32.26 -46.28 45.30
N PRO A 127 31.26 -45.69 44.65
CA PRO A 127 30.69 -46.33 43.48
C PRO A 127 30.66 -45.36 42.26
N ASP A 128 30.84 -45.94 41.07
CA ASP A 128 30.31 -45.46 39.78
C ASP A 128 30.82 -44.13 39.14
N ASN A 129 32.04 -43.68 39.45
CA ASN A 129 32.61 -42.51 38.75
C ASN A 129 32.90 -42.73 37.25
N GLU A 130 33.20 -43.97 36.82
CA GLU A 130 33.48 -44.26 35.40
C GLU A 130 32.21 -44.20 34.53
N ILE A 131 31.05 -44.52 35.13
CA ILE A 131 29.74 -44.44 34.47
C ILE A 131 29.35 -42.97 34.27
N LEU A 132 29.65 -42.09 35.22
CA LEU A 132 29.39 -40.65 35.12
C LEU A 132 30.24 -39.98 34.03
N VAL A 133 31.53 -40.32 33.93
CA VAL A 133 32.41 -39.78 32.87
C VAL A 133 31.94 -40.23 31.47
N ARG A 134 31.64 -41.52 31.29
CA ARG A 134 31.13 -42.04 29.99
C ARG A 134 29.75 -41.46 29.63
N LYS A 135 28.88 -41.21 30.61
CA LYS A 135 27.61 -40.51 30.39
C LYS A 135 27.83 -39.06 29.98
N SER A 136 28.77 -38.36 30.61
CA SER A 136 29.12 -36.97 30.27
C SER A 136 29.65 -36.83 28.84
N THR A 137 30.59 -37.70 28.42
CA THR A 137 31.13 -37.67 27.05
C THR A 137 30.05 -37.93 26.00
N ARG A 138 29.15 -38.90 26.22
CA ARG A 138 28.04 -39.18 25.28
C ARG A 138 27.04 -38.03 25.19
N ILE A 139 26.76 -37.34 26.30
CA ILE A 139 25.91 -36.16 26.30
C ILE A 139 26.58 -35.03 25.49
N SER A 140 27.88 -34.83 25.67
CA SER A 140 28.66 -33.84 24.92
C SER A 140 28.70 -34.13 23.41
N GLU A 141 28.88 -35.38 22.99
CA GLU A 141 28.88 -35.78 21.59
C GLU A 141 27.49 -35.59 20.95
N ALA A 142 26.43 -35.96 21.67
CA ALA A 142 25.06 -35.76 21.20
C ALA A 142 24.69 -34.29 21.07
N GLN A 143 25.13 -33.44 22.01
CA GLN A 143 24.95 -31.99 21.95
C GLN A 143 25.73 -31.37 20.77
N SER A 144 27.00 -31.77 20.58
CA SER A 144 27.82 -31.31 19.46
C SER A 144 27.21 -31.71 18.10
N LYS A 145 26.72 -32.95 17.97
CA LYS A 145 26.03 -33.40 16.76
C LYS A 145 24.74 -32.60 16.52
N ALA A 146 23.90 -32.44 17.53
CA ALA A 146 22.64 -31.70 17.41
C ALA A 146 22.88 -30.23 17.00
N GLU A 147 23.95 -29.62 17.51
CA GLU A 147 24.32 -28.26 17.14
C GLU A 147 24.84 -28.18 15.70
N ASN A 148 25.70 -29.11 15.28
CA ASN A 148 26.14 -29.20 13.87
C ASN A 148 24.95 -29.42 12.92
N ASP A 149 23.98 -30.25 13.30
CA ASP A 149 22.77 -30.49 12.52
C ASP A 149 21.92 -29.21 12.40
N ARG A 150 21.80 -28.41 13.47
CA ARG A 150 21.13 -27.09 13.44
C ARG A 150 21.85 -26.10 12.53
N ILE A 151 23.17 -26.01 12.62
CA ILE A 151 24.00 -25.13 11.77
C ILE A 151 23.85 -25.53 10.29
N ASN A 152 23.91 -26.83 9.98
CA ASN A 152 23.76 -27.32 8.62
C ASN A 152 22.35 -27.05 8.07
N ALA A 153 21.31 -27.24 8.88
CA ALA A 153 19.94 -26.90 8.50
C ALA A 153 19.77 -25.39 8.24
N HIS A 154 20.38 -24.54 9.07
CA HIS A 154 20.35 -23.09 8.87
C HIS A 154 21.09 -22.67 7.59
N LYS A 155 22.27 -23.24 7.31
CA LYS A 155 23.00 -23.00 6.05
C LYS A 155 22.18 -23.41 4.82
N ALA A 156 21.53 -24.58 4.87
CA ALA A 156 20.66 -25.03 3.78
C ALA A 156 19.49 -24.06 3.56
N LYS A 157 18.86 -23.57 4.64
CA LYS A 157 17.80 -22.54 4.57
C LYS A 157 18.30 -21.26 3.91
N ILE A 158 19.48 -20.76 4.30
CA ILE A 158 20.08 -19.56 3.70
C ILE A 158 20.32 -19.75 2.20
N GLU A 159 20.88 -20.90 1.80
CA GLU A 159 21.12 -21.23 0.40
C GLU A 159 19.82 -21.26 -0.41
N THR A 160 18.74 -21.83 0.14
CA THR A 160 17.41 -21.80 -0.49
C THR A 160 16.89 -20.37 -0.68
N LEU A 161 17.08 -19.47 0.30
CA LEU A 161 16.66 -18.07 0.16
C LEU A 161 17.41 -17.33 -0.96
N TRP A 162 18.70 -17.61 -1.14
CA TRP A 162 19.47 -17.05 -2.25
C TRP A 162 19.01 -17.59 -3.61
N GLN A 163 18.69 -18.88 -3.70
CA GLN A 163 18.12 -19.49 -4.90
C GLN A 163 16.76 -18.85 -5.25
N GLU A 164 15.85 -18.71 -4.27
CA GLU A 164 14.55 -18.03 -4.45
C GLU A 164 14.73 -16.59 -4.98
N ARG A 165 15.76 -15.87 -4.50
CA ARG A 165 16.06 -14.50 -4.93
C ARG A 165 16.52 -14.46 -6.38
N ASP A 166 17.46 -15.32 -6.74
CA ASP A 166 18.03 -15.34 -8.09
C ASP A 166 16.97 -15.77 -9.11
N GLU A 167 16.10 -16.73 -8.76
CA GLU A 167 14.92 -17.09 -9.57
C GLU A 167 13.97 -15.92 -9.76
N LEU A 168 13.68 -15.15 -8.70
CA LEU A 168 12.81 -13.97 -8.78
C LEU A 168 13.40 -12.86 -9.66
N ILE A 169 14.72 -12.65 -9.60
CA ILE A 169 15.43 -11.70 -10.48
C ILE A 169 15.28 -12.14 -11.94
N LEU A 170 15.52 -13.41 -12.24
CA LEU A 170 15.35 -13.98 -13.59
C LEU A 170 13.89 -13.86 -14.08
N GLU A 171 12.91 -14.12 -13.21
CA GLU A 171 11.48 -13.98 -13.54
C GLU A 171 11.12 -12.52 -13.87
N ARG A 172 11.69 -11.56 -13.13
CA ARG A 172 11.51 -10.13 -13.37
C ARG A 172 12.15 -9.69 -14.68
N GLU A 173 13.38 -10.12 -14.95
CA GLU A 173 14.08 -9.82 -16.20
C GLU A 173 13.35 -10.42 -17.41
N ALA A 174 12.88 -11.67 -17.31
CA ALA A 174 12.08 -12.31 -18.35
C ALA A 174 10.76 -11.56 -18.60
N THR A 175 10.13 -11.05 -17.54
CA THR A 175 8.90 -10.25 -17.66
C THR A 175 9.15 -8.89 -18.30
N LEU A 176 10.22 -8.19 -17.93
CA LEU A 176 10.63 -6.95 -18.58
C LEU A 176 10.97 -7.16 -20.05
N LYS A 177 11.68 -8.25 -20.38
CA LYS A 177 12.02 -8.61 -21.77
C LYS A 177 10.78 -8.95 -22.59
N ARG A 178 9.83 -9.71 -22.05
CA ARG A 178 8.54 -9.95 -22.73
C ARG A 178 7.81 -8.65 -23.02
N ASN A 179 7.76 -7.73 -22.05
CA ASN A 179 7.11 -6.44 -22.22
C ASN A 179 7.83 -5.53 -23.23
N SER A 180 9.16 -5.65 -23.39
CA SER A 180 9.93 -4.89 -24.40
C SER A 180 9.88 -5.51 -25.81
N VAL A 181 9.72 -6.83 -25.93
CA VAL A 181 9.59 -7.50 -27.24
C VAL A 181 8.23 -7.18 -27.86
N VAL A 182 7.16 -7.15 -27.05
CA VAL A 182 5.83 -6.72 -27.52
C VAL A 182 5.88 -5.31 -28.11
N THR A 183 6.75 -4.42 -27.62
CA THR A 183 6.89 -3.09 -28.22
C THR A 183 7.67 -3.10 -29.54
N ALA A 184 8.66 -3.99 -29.70
CA ALA A 184 9.49 -4.03 -30.90
C ALA A 184 8.82 -4.76 -32.08
N GLU A 185 8.14 -5.90 -31.83
CA GLU A 185 7.45 -6.65 -32.90
C GLU A 185 6.20 -5.92 -33.43
N VAL A 186 5.58 -5.08 -32.59
CA VAL A 186 4.49 -4.19 -33.04
C VAL A 186 4.99 -3.10 -33.98
N GLU A 187 6.26 -2.66 -33.86
CA GLU A 187 6.83 -1.66 -34.77
C GLU A 187 7.13 -2.26 -36.16
N ASP A 188 7.56 -3.52 -36.24
CA ASP A 188 7.88 -4.19 -37.53
C ASP A 188 6.64 -4.75 -38.26
N ALA A 189 5.50 -4.92 -37.59
CA ALA A 189 4.27 -5.48 -38.17
C ALA A 189 3.37 -4.44 -38.87
N TYR A 190 3.75 -3.16 -38.92
CA TYR A 190 3.04 -2.13 -39.69
C TYR A 190 3.34 -2.24 -41.20
N ASN A 191 2.88 -3.32 -41.84
CA ASN A 191 2.72 -3.32 -43.30
C ASN A 191 1.47 -2.51 -43.65
N GLU A 192 1.65 -1.41 -44.39
CA GLU A 192 0.60 -0.42 -44.72
C GLU A 192 -0.57 -0.97 -45.58
N ASP A 193 -0.49 -2.21 -46.06
CA ASP A 193 -1.43 -2.78 -47.03
C ASP A 193 -2.41 -3.84 -46.48
N GLU A 194 -2.31 -4.21 -45.19
CA GLU A 194 -3.30 -5.10 -44.57
C GLU A 194 -4.45 -4.26 -43.96
N PRO A 195 -5.71 -4.41 -44.44
CA PRO A 195 -6.83 -3.70 -43.87
C PRO A 195 -6.94 -4.06 -42.39
N PHE A 196 -6.82 -3.03 -41.55
CA PHE A 196 -6.93 -3.05 -40.10
C PHE A 196 -8.33 -3.57 -39.71
N PHE A 197 -8.52 -4.89 -39.74
CA PHE A 197 -9.72 -5.52 -39.24
C PHE A 197 -9.89 -5.13 -37.78
N ASP A 198 -11.15 -4.96 -37.38
CA ASP A 198 -11.66 -4.78 -36.02
C ASP A 198 -11.10 -5.83 -35.04
N GLN A 199 -9.81 -5.78 -34.70
CA GLN A 199 -9.25 -6.50 -33.58
C GLN A 199 -9.73 -5.80 -32.33
N GLU A 200 -10.93 -6.25 -31.93
CA GLU A 200 -11.53 -6.16 -30.61
C GLU A 200 -10.48 -5.82 -29.54
N ILE A 201 -10.41 -4.53 -29.21
CA ILE A 201 -9.66 -3.94 -28.07
C ILE A 201 -10.11 -4.56 -26.71
N SER A 202 -11.03 -5.53 -26.71
CA SER A 202 -11.63 -6.13 -25.53
C SER A 202 -11.32 -7.61 -25.29
N LEU A 203 -10.76 -8.40 -26.22
CA LEU A 203 -10.49 -9.83 -25.93
C LEU A 203 -9.13 -10.06 -25.25
N GLN A 204 -8.09 -9.30 -25.58
CA GLN A 204 -6.79 -9.40 -24.89
C GLN A 204 -6.82 -8.79 -23.48
N SER A 205 -7.61 -7.73 -23.27
CA SER A 205 -7.89 -7.18 -21.94
C SER A 205 -8.87 -8.05 -21.15
N ALA A 206 -9.86 -8.71 -21.78
CA ALA A 206 -10.67 -9.74 -21.13
C ALA A 206 -9.90 -11.05 -20.85
N ALA A 207 -8.80 -11.29 -21.57
CA ALA A 207 -7.87 -12.39 -21.35
C ALA A 207 -6.68 -12.00 -20.46
N SER A 208 -6.68 -10.82 -19.82
CA SER A 208 -5.70 -10.52 -18.78
C SER A 208 -5.92 -11.50 -17.63
N VAL A 209 -5.16 -12.60 -17.65
CA VAL A 209 -5.20 -13.61 -16.59
C VAL A 209 -4.90 -12.88 -15.29
N ALA A 210 -5.85 -12.92 -14.36
CA ALA A 210 -5.67 -12.32 -13.06
C ALA A 210 -4.37 -12.84 -12.46
N ASP A 211 -3.48 -11.92 -12.06
CA ASP A 211 -2.24 -12.27 -11.41
C ASP A 211 -2.56 -12.89 -10.05
N GLN A 212 -2.59 -14.22 -9.98
CA GLN A 212 -3.12 -14.96 -8.82
C GLN A 212 -2.34 -14.69 -7.52
N GLY A 213 -1.09 -14.23 -7.63
CA GLY A 213 -0.27 -13.84 -6.47
C GLY A 213 -0.30 -12.34 -6.16
N SER A 214 -1.05 -11.55 -6.93
CA SER A 214 -1.18 -10.11 -6.68
C SER A 214 -2.05 -9.85 -5.47
N LEU A 215 -1.79 -8.72 -4.81
CA LEU A 215 -2.68 -8.21 -3.78
C LEU A 215 -3.49 -7.06 -4.39
N ASN A 216 -4.81 -7.15 -4.26
CA ASN A 216 -5.73 -6.16 -4.78
C ASN A 216 -6.58 -5.62 -3.62
N TRP A 217 -6.30 -4.38 -3.25
CA TRP A 217 -7.09 -3.66 -2.27
C TRP A 217 -7.97 -2.66 -2.98
N ILE A 218 -9.26 -2.65 -2.68
CA ILE A 218 -10.23 -1.82 -3.38
C ILE A 218 -10.90 -0.89 -2.36
N PRO A 219 -10.29 0.26 -2.02
CA PRO A 219 -10.97 1.29 -1.27
C PRO A 219 -12.25 1.73 -1.98
N ASP A 220 -13.28 2.04 -1.20
CA ASP A 220 -14.58 2.46 -1.75
C ASP A 220 -14.48 3.73 -2.60
N ASN A 221 -13.69 4.72 -2.15
CA ASN A 221 -13.48 5.94 -2.91
C ASN A 221 -12.05 6.45 -2.74
N VAL A 222 -11.49 7.00 -3.81
CA VAL A 222 -10.19 7.68 -3.76
C VAL A 222 -10.24 9.01 -4.52
N VAL A 223 -9.39 9.93 -4.09
CA VAL A 223 -9.08 11.16 -4.83
C VAL A 223 -7.63 11.07 -5.27
N ASN A 224 -7.42 10.99 -6.57
CA ASN A 224 -6.09 10.93 -7.17
C ASN A 224 -5.67 12.31 -7.65
N HIS A 225 -4.44 12.70 -7.32
CA HIS A 225 -3.76 13.85 -7.89
C HIS A 225 -3.12 13.44 -9.21
N VAL A 226 -3.37 14.23 -10.25
CA VAL A 226 -2.92 13.98 -11.62
C VAL A 226 -2.23 15.22 -12.14
N ALA A 227 -0.94 15.09 -12.48
CA ALA A 227 -0.25 16.12 -13.24
C ALA A 227 -0.09 15.67 -14.68
N SER A 228 -0.54 16.53 -15.60
CA SER A 228 -0.46 16.30 -17.03
C SER A 228 0.12 17.48 -17.77
N ILE A 229 0.86 17.20 -18.83
CA ILE A 229 1.28 18.19 -19.82
C ILE A 229 0.34 18.16 -21.01
N LYS A 230 0.09 19.33 -21.60
CA LYS A 230 -0.56 19.40 -22.91
C LYS A 230 0.46 18.96 -23.96
N LEU A 231 0.10 17.98 -24.76
CA LEU A 231 0.91 17.55 -25.89
C LEU A 231 0.96 18.68 -26.94
N PRO A 232 2.10 18.89 -27.60
CA PRO A 232 2.13 19.78 -28.75
C PRO A 232 1.17 19.27 -29.83
N ALA A 233 0.50 20.19 -30.53
CA ALA A 233 -0.33 19.80 -31.66
C ALA A 233 0.50 19.00 -32.66
N VAL A 234 -0.06 17.90 -33.16
CA VAL A 234 0.61 17.08 -34.17
C VAL A 234 0.68 17.90 -35.45
N PRO A 235 1.86 18.03 -36.09
CA PRO A 235 1.97 18.74 -37.37
C PRO A 235 0.99 18.18 -38.40
N GLU A 236 0.48 19.01 -39.32
CA GLU A 236 -0.42 18.54 -40.39
C GLU A 236 0.22 17.41 -41.22
N LYS A 237 1.54 17.49 -41.43
CA LYS A 237 2.36 16.49 -42.11
C LYS A 237 2.89 15.38 -41.17
N GLY A 238 2.46 15.34 -39.91
CA GLY A 238 2.82 14.27 -38.99
C GLY A 238 2.12 12.95 -39.34
N SER A 239 2.72 11.83 -38.92
CA SER A 239 2.15 10.49 -39.15
C SER A 239 0.72 10.38 -38.62
N GLN A 240 -0.11 9.59 -39.30
CA GLN A 240 -1.50 9.33 -38.91
C GLN A 240 -1.58 8.74 -37.49
N TYR A 241 -0.66 7.82 -37.17
CA TYR A 241 -0.50 7.26 -35.83
C TYR A 241 -0.37 8.34 -34.75
N ASN A 242 0.49 9.35 -34.96
CA ASN A 242 0.67 10.42 -33.98
C ASN A 242 -0.60 11.25 -33.79
N LYS A 243 -1.38 11.47 -34.87
CA LYS A 243 -2.67 12.17 -34.81
C LYS A 243 -3.69 11.40 -33.99
N GLU A 244 -3.83 10.11 -34.23
CA GLU A 244 -4.73 9.22 -33.48
C GLU A 244 -4.29 9.11 -32.02
N HIS A 245 -3.00 8.89 -31.77
CA HIS A 245 -2.45 8.82 -30.42
C HIS A 245 -2.66 10.13 -29.63
N TYR A 246 -2.55 11.30 -30.29
CA TYR A 246 -2.91 12.58 -29.69
C TYR A 246 -4.41 12.66 -29.36
N GLN A 247 -5.29 12.20 -30.26
CA GLN A 247 -6.74 12.19 -30.05
C GLN A 247 -7.16 11.24 -28.92
N HIS A 248 -6.65 10.01 -28.90
CA HIS A 248 -6.93 9.01 -27.85
C HIS A 248 -6.56 9.52 -26.45
N ARG A 249 -5.52 10.35 -26.36
CA ARG A 249 -5.09 10.98 -25.10
C ARG A 249 -5.76 12.31 -24.80
N ALA A 250 -6.74 12.73 -25.59
CA ALA A 250 -7.36 14.06 -25.53
C ALA A 250 -6.31 15.20 -25.50
N GLY A 251 -5.18 15.01 -26.20
CA GLY A 251 -4.08 15.96 -26.27
C GLY A 251 -3.29 16.17 -24.97
N ARG A 252 -3.30 15.22 -24.03
CA ARG A 252 -2.57 15.32 -22.76
C ARG A 252 -1.69 14.10 -22.48
N LYS A 253 -0.61 14.27 -21.73
CA LYS A 253 0.18 13.16 -21.19
C LYS A 253 0.31 13.33 -19.68
N VAL A 254 -0.22 12.35 -18.94
CA VAL A 254 -0.01 12.26 -17.49
C VAL A 254 1.43 11.85 -17.25
N TYR A 255 2.13 12.59 -16.39
CA TYR A 255 3.52 12.29 -16.01
C TYR A 255 3.68 12.08 -14.50
N HIS A 256 2.65 12.42 -13.72
CA HIS A 256 2.61 12.14 -12.30
C HIS A 256 1.18 11.78 -11.90
N TYR A 257 1.08 10.76 -11.04
CA TYR A 257 -0.17 10.21 -10.56
C TYR A 257 0.05 9.67 -9.15
N CYS A 258 -0.68 10.18 -8.16
CA CYS A 258 -0.65 9.69 -6.79
C CYS A 258 -2.02 9.82 -6.12
N THR A 259 -2.30 9.00 -5.12
CA THR A 259 -3.54 9.13 -4.33
C THR A 259 -3.37 10.15 -3.21
N ALA A 260 -4.27 11.12 -3.15
CA ALA A 260 -4.30 12.16 -2.13
C ALA A 260 -5.24 11.82 -0.97
N ILE A 261 -6.42 11.25 -1.28
CA ILE A 261 -7.41 10.81 -0.29
C ILE A 261 -7.76 9.34 -0.55
N ILE A 262 -7.78 8.52 0.51
CA ILE A 262 -8.38 7.19 0.53
C ILE A 262 -9.56 7.22 1.49
N ASN A 263 -10.75 6.84 1.03
CA ASN A 263 -11.95 6.73 1.86
C ASN A 263 -12.42 5.28 1.90
N GLU A 264 -12.57 4.78 3.12
CA GLU A 264 -13.24 3.50 3.38
C GLU A 264 -14.60 3.77 3.98
N LEU A 265 -15.60 3.17 3.37
CA LEU A 265 -16.99 3.33 3.69
C LEU A 265 -17.55 2.04 4.26
N LYS A 266 -18.43 2.20 5.24
CA LYS A 266 -19.19 1.11 5.82
C LYS A 266 -20.66 1.46 5.84
N ALA A 267 -21.50 0.43 5.86
CA ALA A 267 -22.92 0.60 6.09
C ALA A 267 -23.19 1.46 7.36
N PRO A 268 -24.20 2.34 7.35
CA PRO A 268 -24.57 3.09 8.53
C PRO A 268 -25.03 2.14 9.65
N PRO A 269 -24.95 2.57 10.92
CA PRO A 269 -25.58 1.84 12.01
C PRO A 269 -27.10 1.66 11.75
N PRO A 270 -27.73 0.63 12.34
CA PRO A 270 -29.16 0.41 12.19
C PRO A 270 -30.00 1.63 12.60
N ARG A 271 -30.97 2.00 11.75
CA ARG A 271 -31.85 3.17 11.96
C ARG A 271 -32.84 3.01 13.12
N GLN A 272 -33.11 1.78 13.55
CA GLN A 272 -34.15 1.47 14.53
C GLN A 272 -33.71 1.66 15.99
N SER A 273 -32.48 2.12 16.23
CA SER A 273 -32.02 2.37 17.60
C SER A 273 -32.69 3.61 18.17
N THR A 274 -33.60 3.42 19.13
CA THR A 274 -34.22 4.51 19.90
C THR A 274 -33.28 5.07 20.98
N ASP A 275 -32.25 4.32 21.35
CA ASP A 275 -31.22 4.73 22.30
C ASP A 275 -30.05 5.43 21.58
N LEU A 276 -29.94 6.74 21.79
CA LEU A 276 -28.86 7.56 21.24
C LEU A 276 -27.47 7.09 21.67
N VAL A 277 -27.34 6.53 22.87
CA VAL A 277 -26.06 6.02 23.39
C VAL A 277 -25.65 4.76 22.63
N ALA A 278 -26.56 3.80 22.49
CA ALA A 278 -26.35 2.60 21.68
C ALA A 278 -26.07 2.94 20.21
N HIS A 279 -26.81 3.90 19.64
CA HIS A 279 -26.57 4.36 18.27
C HIS A 279 -25.16 4.96 18.10
N SER A 280 -24.75 5.84 19.01
CA SER A 280 -23.40 6.43 18.97
C SER A 280 -22.29 5.38 19.16
N ALA A 281 -22.52 4.38 20.02
CA ALA A 281 -21.60 3.26 20.19
C ALA A 281 -21.47 2.44 18.89
N SER A 282 -22.59 2.19 18.21
CA SER A 282 -22.61 1.48 16.91
C SER A 282 -21.87 2.27 15.83
N VAL A 283 -22.07 3.60 15.72
CA VAL A 283 -21.29 4.46 14.81
C VAL A 283 -19.79 4.31 15.08
N LYS A 284 -19.37 4.41 16.34
CA LYS A 284 -17.96 4.29 16.72
C LYS A 284 -17.39 2.92 16.40
N GLN A 285 -18.16 1.85 16.61
CA GLN A 285 -17.74 0.50 16.26
C GLN A 285 -17.55 0.34 14.75
N THR A 286 -18.51 0.80 13.95
CA THR A 286 -18.40 0.74 12.48
C THR A 286 -17.22 1.57 11.97
N LEU A 287 -17.01 2.77 12.51
CA LEU A 287 -15.84 3.59 12.17
C LEU A 287 -14.53 2.89 12.53
N ARG A 288 -14.45 2.13 13.63
CA ARG A 288 -13.24 1.34 13.96
C ARG A 288 -12.96 0.26 12.91
N LEU A 289 -14.00 -0.35 12.34
CA LEU A 289 -13.84 -1.34 11.27
C LEU A 289 -13.26 -0.68 10.00
N ALA A 290 -13.84 0.44 9.57
CA ALA A 290 -13.31 1.21 8.43
C ALA A 290 -11.87 1.66 8.65
N LYS A 291 -11.53 2.15 9.87
CA LYS A 291 -10.17 2.54 10.24
C LYS A 291 -9.18 1.38 10.18
N ARG A 292 -9.60 0.16 10.53
CA ARG A 292 -8.74 -1.03 10.45
C ARG A 292 -8.41 -1.36 8.99
N GLN A 293 -9.38 -1.33 8.08
CA GLN A 293 -9.11 -1.58 6.66
C GLN A 293 -8.27 -0.48 6.01
N LEU A 294 -8.49 0.77 6.39
CA LEU A 294 -7.63 1.89 5.94
C LEU A 294 -6.16 1.70 6.30
N LEU A 295 -5.83 1.00 7.38
CA LEU A 295 -4.45 0.68 7.73
C LEU A 295 -3.81 -0.20 6.66
N GLU A 296 -4.51 -1.27 6.25
CA GLU A 296 -4.06 -2.19 5.21
C GLU A 296 -3.87 -1.45 3.88
N TYR A 297 -4.78 -0.53 3.57
CA TYR A 297 -4.66 0.33 2.40
C TYR A 297 -3.48 1.29 2.47
N CYS A 298 -3.16 1.85 3.64
CA CYS A 298 -1.99 2.69 3.81
C CYS A 298 -0.70 1.91 3.57
N VAL A 299 -0.61 0.68 4.08
CA VAL A 299 0.53 -0.22 3.83
C VAL A 299 0.72 -0.42 2.34
N ALA A 300 -0.33 -0.87 1.64
CA ALA A 300 -0.30 -1.07 0.19
C ALA A 300 0.05 0.21 -0.58
N TYR A 301 -0.58 1.33 -0.22
CA TYR A 301 -0.38 2.62 -0.85
C TYR A 301 1.07 3.08 -0.79
N PHE A 302 1.71 3.02 0.38
CA PHE A 302 3.09 3.48 0.52
C PHE A 302 4.10 2.56 -0.16
N GLU A 303 3.79 1.28 -0.35
CA GLU A 303 4.59 0.39 -1.20
C GLU A 303 4.43 0.69 -2.69
N CYS A 304 3.20 0.89 -3.17
CA CYS A 304 2.93 1.26 -4.56
C CYS A 304 3.52 2.64 -4.91
N HIS A 305 3.49 3.58 -3.97
CA HIS A 305 3.93 4.95 -4.15
C HIS A 305 5.11 5.26 -3.23
N ARG A 306 6.28 4.66 -3.46
CA ARG A 306 7.48 4.81 -2.61
C ARG A 306 7.94 6.24 -2.33
N ASN A 307 7.60 7.19 -3.20
CA ASN A 307 7.93 8.61 -3.04
C ASN A 307 6.85 9.40 -2.29
N ALA A 308 5.69 8.81 -1.99
CA ALA A 308 4.67 9.45 -1.19
C ALA A 308 5.07 9.48 0.28
N ASN A 309 4.97 10.66 0.90
CA ASN A 309 5.29 10.87 2.31
C ASN A 309 4.04 10.86 3.20
N SER A 310 2.87 11.13 2.63
CA SER A 310 1.62 11.16 3.38
C SER A 310 0.41 10.93 2.48
N VAL A 311 -0.69 10.49 3.08
CA VAL A 311 -2.01 10.35 2.46
C VAL A 311 -3.09 10.76 3.46
N ILE A 312 -4.16 11.38 2.97
CA ILE A 312 -5.34 11.67 3.79
C ILE A 312 -6.20 10.41 3.79
N ILE A 313 -6.62 9.96 4.96
CA ILE A 313 -7.56 8.85 5.06
C ILE A 313 -8.85 9.28 5.74
N ILE A 314 -9.97 8.77 5.22
CA ILE A 314 -11.32 9.05 5.71
C ILE A 314 -11.99 7.72 6.03
N ALA A 315 -12.39 7.57 7.29
CA ALA A 315 -13.19 6.43 7.75
C ALA A 315 -14.64 6.88 7.83
N SER A 316 -15.54 6.16 7.19
CA SER A 316 -16.96 6.52 7.14
C SER A 316 -17.89 5.35 7.46
N ALA A 317 -19.03 5.67 8.07
CA ALA A 317 -20.12 4.77 8.42
C ALA A 317 -21.43 5.46 7.99
N GLY A 318 -21.86 5.24 6.75
CA GLY A 318 -22.87 6.07 6.10
C GLY A 318 -22.45 7.55 6.05
N PRO A 319 -23.20 8.50 6.68
CA PRO A 319 -22.81 9.90 6.68
C PRO A 319 -21.80 10.25 7.79
N PHE A 320 -21.57 9.34 8.75
CA PHE A 320 -20.74 9.61 9.91
C PHE A 320 -19.29 9.39 9.52
N TRP A 321 -18.40 10.33 9.81
CA TRP A 321 -17.01 10.20 9.36
C TRP A 321 -15.99 10.86 10.26
N GLN A 322 -14.77 10.35 10.18
CA GLN A 322 -13.56 10.93 10.75
C GLN A 322 -12.45 10.88 9.70
N TRP A 323 -11.44 11.71 9.88
CA TRP A 323 -10.29 11.74 9.00
C TRP A 323 -9.01 12.02 9.77
N CYS A 324 -7.88 11.69 9.15
CA CYS A 324 -6.57 12.15 9.55
C CYS A 324 -5.63 12.14 8.34
N CYS A 325 -4.49 12.82 8.47
CA CYS A 325 -3.38 12.66 7.55
C CYS A 325 -2.39 11.65 8.15
N ILE A 326 -2.10 10.59 7.41
CA ILE A 326 -1.15 9.54 7.78
C ILE A 326 0.13 9.76 7.01
N ARG A 327 1.25 9.77 7.71
CA ARG A 327 2.57 9.78 7.09
C ARG A 327 3.10 8.37 6.91
N ARG A 328 4.07 8.21 6.02
CA ARG A 328 4.73 6.92 5.78
C ARG A 328 5.29 6.32 7.09
N GLU A 329 5.94 7.15 7.90
CA GLU A 329 6.51 6.73 9.19
C GLU A 329 5.45 6.36 10.26
N ASP A 330 4.19 6.73 10.05
CA ASP A 330 3.09 6.36 10.94
C ASP A 330 2.56 4.96 10.68
N VAL A 331 2.90 4.36 9.53
CA VAL A 331 2.45 3.03 9.13
C VAL A 331 3.40 1.98 9.73
N PRO A 332 2.86 0.99 10.46
CA PRO A 332 3.68 -0.05 11.07
C PRO A 332 4.32 -0.95 10.02
N GLN A 333 5.34 -1.70 10.43
CA GLN A 333 5.85 -2.78 9.60
C GLN A 333 4.78 -3.85 9.39
N TRP A 334 4.71 -4.35 8.17
CA TRP A 334 3.74 -5.33 7.72
C TRP A 334 4.44 -6.66 7.43
N ASP A 335 3.86 -7.74 7.94
CA ASP A 335 4.23 -9.10 7.60
C ASP A 335 3.57 -9.47 6.27
N TRP A 336 4.37 -9.53 5.20
CA TRP A 336 3.92 -9.86 3.85
C TRP A 336 3.67 -11.34 3.63
N VAL A 337 4.10 -12.20 4.56
CA VAL A 337 3.86 -13.65 4.54
C VAL A 337 2.52 -13.96 5.21
N SER A 338 2.30 -13.39 6.38
CA SER A 338 1.08 -13.63 7.17
C SER A 338 -0.06 -12.65 6.88
N HIS A 339 0.21 -11.59 6.11
CA HIS A 339 -0.70 -10.49 5.84
C HIS A 339 -1.26 -9.85 7.13
N CYS A 340 -0.37 -9.54 8.07
CA CYS A 340 -0.71 -8.90 9.34
C CYS A 340 0.39 -7.92 9.81
N LEU A 341 0.25 -7.34 11.01
CA LEU A 341 1.31 -6.54 11.63
C LEU A 341 2.45 -7.44 12.10
N MET A 342 3.71 -7.03 11.89
CA MET A 342 4.88 -7.87 12.25
C MET A 342 4.95 -8.23 13.74
N ASP A 343 4.56 -7.32 14.63
CA ASP A 343 4.34 -7.62 16.05
C ASP A 343 2.85 -7.91 16.25
N SER A 344 2.45 -9.17 16.02
CA SER A 344 1.07 -9.62 16.20
C SER A 344 0.77 -10.06 17.63
N SER A 345 1.60 -9.65 18.60
CA SER A 345 1.26 -9.89 20.00
C SER A 345 -0.04 -9.15 20.34
N LEU A 346 -0.94 -9.82 21.06
CA LEU A 346 -2.27 -9.28 21.37
C LEU A 346 -2.18 -7.92 22.08
N GLU A 347 -1.16 -7.74 22.93
CA GLU A 347 -0.89 -6.47 23.61
C GLU A 347 -0.43 -5.36 22.65
N PHE A 348 0.46 -5.69 21.69
CA PHE A 348 0.89 -4.73 20.67
C PHE A 348 -0.30 -4.29 19.81
N ASP A 349 -1.11 -5.23 19.35
CA ASP A 349 -2.28 -4.96 18.52
C ASP A 349 -3.23 -3.99 19.23
N GLU A 350 -3.61 -4.25 20.48
CA GLU A 350 -4.51 -3.37 21.24
C GLU A 350 -3.92 -1.97 21.42
N LYS A 351 -2.64 -1.87 21.78
CA LYS A 351 -1.96 -0.58 21.99
C LYS A 351 -1.79 0.19 20.68
N PHE A 352 -1.44 -0.49 19.60
CA PHE A 352 -1.30 0.08 18.27
C PHE A 352 -2.63 0.58 17.77
N TYR A 353 -3.69 -0.25 17.77
CA TYR A 353 -5.02 0.17 17.33
C TYR A 353 -5.58 1.30 18.18
N LYS A 354 -5.29 1.35 19.49
CA LYS A 354 -5.65 2.49 20.34
C LYS A 354 -4.96 3.77 19.85
N THR A 355 -3.67 3.71 19.54
CA THR A 355 -2.88 4.85 19.04
C THR A 355 -3.34 5.27 17.64
N TRP A 356 -3.56 4.31 16.75
CA TRP A 356 -4.11 4.51 15.40
C TRP A 356 -5.46 5.20 15.45
N ASN A 357 -6.39 4.71 16.27
CA ASN A 357 -7.71 5.32 16.44
C ASN A 357 -7.63 6.74 17.01
N ALA A 358 -6.73 7.00 17.96
CA ALA A 358 -6.53 8.31 18.55
C ALA A 358 -6.10 9.39 17.54
N ARG A 359 -5.47 9.00 16.41
CA ARG A 359 -5.13 9.93 15.33
C ARG A 359 -6.36 10.57 14.69
N PHE A 360 -7.45 9.82 14.56
CA PHE A 360 -8.74 10.31 14.04
C PHE A 360 -9.47 11.21 15.04
N ASP A 361 -9.19 11.04 16.32
CA ASP A 361 -9.85 11.80 17.40
C ASP A 361 -9.24 13.20 17.59
N LYS A 362 -8.08 13.50 16.96
CA LYS A 362 -7.44 14.82 16.99
C LYS A 362 -8.36 15.96 16.52
N HIS A 363 -9.33 15.66 15.66
CA HIS A 363 -10.29 16.63 15.14
C HIS A 363 -11.63 16.62 15.91
N GLY A 364 -11.72 15.90 17.03
CA GLY A 364 -12.92 15.71 17.84
C GLY A 364 -13.71 14.46 17.46
N SER A 365 -14.98 14.41 17.86
CA SER A 365 -15.90 13.31 17.50
C SER A 365 -16.09 13.20 15.98
N TYR A 366 -16.76 12.15 15.51
CA TYR A 366 -17.18 12.06 14.10
C TYR A 366 -18.03 13.27 13.68
N SER A 367 -17.93 13.63 12.40
CA SER A 367 -18.82 14.60 11.74
C SER A 367 -19.93 13.89 10.99
N ILE A 368 -20.99 14.63 10.68
CA ILE A 368 -22.10 14.13 9.86
C ILE A 368 -22.05 14.86 8.53
N LEU A 369 -21.89 14.10 7.43
CA LEU A 369 -21.86 14.62 6.07
C LEU A 369 -23.10 15.50 5.80
N GLY A 370 -22.90 16.62 5.11
CA GLY A 370 -23.97 17.58 4.81
C GLY A 370 -24.24 18.63 5.88
N THR A 371 -23.59 18.55 7.04
CA THR A 371 -23.68 19.57 8.10
C THR A 371 -22.61 20.65 7.97
N LYS A 372 -22.85 21.84 8.55
CA LYS A 372 -21.88 22.93 8.59
C LYS A 372 -20.53 22.52 9.20
N THR A 373 -20.54 21.73 10.28
CA THR A 373 -19.32 21.22 10.92
C THR A 373 -18.52 20.31 9.97
N SER A 374 -19.21 19.48 9.19
CA SER A 374 -18.57 18.65 8.15
C SER A 374 -17.95 19.52 7.06
N ASP A 375 -18.64 20.58 6.62
CA ASP A 375 -18.13 21.51 5.61
C ASP A 375 -16.86 22.26 6.07
N GLU A 376 -16.82 22.65 7.35
CA GLU A 376 -15.66 23.27 7.97
C GLU A 376 -14.45 22.30 8.00
N ARG A 377 -14.68 21.02 8.27
CA ARG A 377 -13.61 19.99 8.23
C ARG A 377 -13.14 19.67 6.82
N LEU A 378 -14.04 19.57 5.84
CA LEU A 378 -13.66 19.40 4.43
C LEU A 378 -12.88 20.62 3.92
N THR A 379 -13.29 21.83 4.32
CA THR A 379 -12.53 23.06 4.06
C THR A 379 -11.14 23.00 4.68
N LEU A 380 -10.99 22.43 5.87
CA LEU A 380 -9.70 22.26 6.54
C LEU A 380 -8.79 21.30 5.77
N ILE A 381 -9.30 20.12 5.39
CA ILE A 381 -8.59 19.13 4.56
C ILE A 381 -8.07 19.81 3.29
N ASN A 382 -8.96 20.53 2.61
CA ASN A 382 -8.65 21.20 1.37
C ASN A 382 -7.52 22.24 1.51
N LYS A 383 -7.62 23.08 2.54
CA LYS A 383 -6.65 24.16 2.80
C LYS A 383 -5.29 23.65 3.28
N GLN A 384 -5.28 22.63 4.13
CA GLN A 384 -4.05 22.19 4.81
C GLN A 384 -3.30 21.10 4.06
N TYR A 385 -3.97 20.35 3.18
CA TYR A 385 -3.36 19.19 2.54
C TYR A 385 -3.50 19.23 1.02
N LEU A 386 -4.72 19.36 0.48
CA LEU A 386 -4.90 19.29 -0.98
C LEU A 386 -4.30 20.50 -1.72
N HIS A 387 -4.52 21.71 -1.22
CA HIS A 387 -3.97 22.90 -1.85
C HIS A 387 -2.43 22.93 -1.80
N PRO A 388 -1.77 22.68 -0.64
CA PRO A 388 -0.32 22.51 -0.56
C PRO A 388 0.26 21.46 -1.50
N MET A 389 -0.42 20.33 -1.73
CA MET A 389 0.03 19.32 -2.70
C MET A 389 0.20 19.88 -4.11
N ILE A 390 -0.54 20.93 -4.48
CA ILE A 390 -0.38 21.56 -5.79
C ILE A 390 0.65 22.69 -5.73
N THR A 391 0.69 23.48 -4.65
CA THR A 391 1.52 24.70 -4.58
C THR A 391 2.97 24.44 -4.17
N ASP A 392 3.23 23.42 -3.36
CA ASP A 392 4.51 23.26 -2.66
C ASP A 392 5.50 22.38 -3.44
N GLY A 393 5.27 22.17 -4.73
CA GLY A 393 6.19 21.43 -5.59
C GLY A 393 6.21 19.92 -5.33
N HIS A 394 5.12 19.34 -4.80
CA HIS A 394 4.97 17.88 -4.68
C HIS A 394 5.12 17.17 -6.03
N THR A 395 4.72 17.84 -7.11
CA THR A 395 4.80 17.32 -8.46
C THR A 395 6.24 17.42 -8.97
N PRO A 396 6.84 16.35 -9.53
CA PRO A 396 8.13 16.45 -10.20
C PRO A 396 8.06 17.45 -11.36
N ALA A 397 9.21 17.99 -11.77
CA ALA A 397 9.26 18.85 -12.94
C ALA A 397 8.69 18.12 -14.15
N ALA A 398 7.84 18.81 -14.92
CA ALA A 398 7.26 18.25 -16.13
C ALA A 398 8.37 17.85 -17.11
N PRO A 399 8.33 16.63 -17.68
CA PRO A 399 9.31 16.23 -18.68
C PRO A 399 9.14 17.08 -19.95
N ASN A 400 10.25 17.45 -20.60
CA ASN A 400 10.21 18.04 -21.93
C ASN A 400 9.71 16.98 -22.93
N PHE A 401 8.63 17.28 -23.65
CA PHE A 401 8.08 16.39 -24.65
C PHE A 401 8.15 17.01 -26.04
N SER A 402 8.75 16.29 -26.97
CA SER A 402 8.72 16.57 -28.41
C SER A 402 8.23 15.35 -29.16
N TRP A 403 7.49 15.55 -30.25
CA TRP A 403 7.29 14.48 -31.22
C TRP A 403 8.65 14.09 -31.80
N GLY A 404 8.91 12.78 -31.91
CA GLY A 404 10.12 12.29 -32.58
C GLY A 404 10.17 12.74 -34.04
N PRO A 405 11.32 12.60 -34.72
CA PRO A 405 11.39 12.79 -36.16
C PRO A 405 10.35 11.89 -36.84
N VAL A 406 9.73 12.40 -37.90
CA VAL A 406 8.92 11.58 -38.79
C VAL A 406 9.93 10.78 -39.61
N GLU A 407 10.03 9.48 -39.38
CA GLU A 407 10.76 8.56 -40.26
C GLU A 407 10.00 8.32 -41.57
#